data_AF-A0A2R6MCY5-F1
#
_entry.id   AF-A0A2R6MCY5-F1
#
_cell.length_a   1.000
_cell.length_b   1.000
_cell.length_c   1.000
_cell.angle_alpha   90.00
_cell.angle_beta   90.00
_cell.angle_gamma   90.00
#
_symmetry.space_group_name_H-M   'P 1'
#
loop_
_entity.id
_entity.type
_entity.pdbx_description
1 polymer ?
#
loop_
_entity_poly.entity_id
_entity_poly.type
_entity_poly.pdbx_seq_one_letter_code
_entity_poly.pdbx_strand_id
1 'polypeptide(L)'
;MKPTFVLVVGIVALVGAMGVVAADTGQSSPFPHNESDDNETGVSPGQELAGAVGAQGASVRGELWNRTLTERLNNATTPAQRAEVVADEVELLNASVEMLNESRENLTEDWEDGELTEGEYRASLSEFVVHAYAVERRANQTVRAAEDLPTRTREHNDVNVTQIRDLEDRAKELYEFDGEIAQEVANETLSNGSADGRLPWADGSED
;
A
#
# COMPACT_ATOMS: atom_id res chain seq x y z
N MET A 1 32.52 36.88 -4.28
CA MET A 1 32.63 35.42 -4.43
C MET A 1 31.74 34.79 -3.37
N LYS A 2 30.65 34.15 -3.77
CA LYS A 2 29.70 33.48 -2.86
C LYS A 2 30.18 32.02 -2.70
N PRO A 3 30.29 31.46 -1.49
CA PRO A 3 30.59 30.04 -1.35
C PRO A 3 29.34 29.22 -1.68
N THR A 4 29.42 28.45 -2.75
CA THR A 4 28.44 27.43 -3.14
C THR A 4 28.62 26.25 -2.19
N PHE A 5 27.62 25.98 -1.35
CA PHE A 5 27.53 24.74 -0.59
C PHE A 5 26.95 23.66 -1.52
N VAL A 6 27.80 22.71 -1.92
CA VAL A 6 27.38 21.47 -2.57
C VAL A 6 27.01 20.50 -1.44
N LEU A 7 25.71 20.25 -1.28
CA LEU A 7 25.20 19.22 -0.38
C LEU A 7 25.17 17.90 -1.16
N VAL A 8 26.16 17.05 -0.92
CA VAL A 8 26.15 15.64 -1.33
C VAL A 8 25.44 14.88 -0.22
N VAL A 9 24.20 14.43 -0.45
CA VAL A 9 23.55 13.44 0.41
C VAL A 9 23.63 12.10 -0.30
N GLY A 10 24.31 11.17 0.35
CA GLY A 10 24.74 9.89 -0.19
C GLY A 10 23.62 8.87 -0.22
N ILE A 11 23.53 8.21 -1.38
CA ILE A 11 22.84 6.94 -1.60
C ILE A 11 23.47 5.88 -0.69
N VAL A 12 22.71 5.34 0.25
CA VAL A 12 23.08 4.11 0.95
C VAL A 12 22.63 2.93 0.09
N ALA A 13 23.52 2.48 -0.80
CA ALA A 13 23.37 1.23 -1.52
C ALA A 13 23.62 0.06 -0.54
N LEU A 14 22.58 -0.71 -0.26
CA LEU A 14 22.67 -1.93 0.53
C LEU A 14 23.27 -3.04 -0.36
N VAL A 15 24.60 -3.14 -0.33
CA VAL A 15 25.39 -4.15 -1.03
C VAL A 15 25.16 -5.52 -0.40
N GLY A 16 24.31 -6.34 -1.02
CA GLY A 16 24.23 -7.78 -0.82
C GLY A 16 25.35 -8.48 -1.57
N ALA A 17 26.38 -8.89 -0.85
CA ALA A 17 27.55 -9.59 -1.39
C ALA A 17 27.21 -11.05 -1.74
N MET A 18 27.34 -11.44 -3.02
CA MET A 18 27.81 -12.78 -3.44
C MET A 18 28.42 -12.74 -4.86
N GLY A 19 29.75 -12.87 -4.92
CA GLY A 19 30.49 -13.61 -5.96
C GLY A 19 30.71 -12.96 -7.34
N VAL A 20 31.75 -12.16 -7.51
CA VAL A 20 32.31 -11.86 -8.84
C VAL A 20 33.62 -12.63 -9.01
N VAL A 21 33.58 -13.73 -9.76
CA VAL A 21 34.76 -14.43 -10.27
C VAL A 21 35.32 -13.61 -11.43
N ALA A 22 36.51 -13.04 -11.24
CA ALA A 22 37.31 -12.51 -12.34
C ALA A 22 37.85 -13.68 -13.17
N ALA A 23 37.40 -13.80 -14.41
CA ALA A 23 38.02 -14.65 -15.42
C ALA A 23 38.20 -13.86 -16.72
N ASP A 24 39.48 -13.63 -17.01
CA ASP A 24 40.07 -13.27 -18.28
C ASP A 24 39.55 -14.15 -19.44
N THR A 25 39.23 -13.53 -20.58
CA THR A 25 39.62 -13.97 -21.93
C THR A 25 38.98 -13.08 -22.99
N GLY A 26 39.81 -12.49 -23.84
CA GLY A 26 39.35 -11.80 -25.05
C GLY A 26 38.73 -12.77 -26.05
N GLN A 27 37.54 -12.44 -26.56
CA GLN A 27 37.04 -12.94 -27.83
C GLN A 27 36.00 -11.96 -28.38
N SER A 28 36.38 -11.23 -29.42
CA SER A 28 35.48 -10.51 -30.31
C SER A 28 34.47 -11.47 -30.93
N SER A 29 33.19 -11.35 -30.53
CA SER A 29 32.04 -11.88 -31.28
C SER A 29 31.11 -10.72 -31.64
N PRO A 30 30.83 -10.48 -32.93
CA PRO A 30 29.79 -9.56 -33.34
C PRO A 30 28.44 -10.26 -33.19
N PHE A 31 27.89 -10.24 -31.98
CA PHE A 31 26.47 -10.48 -31.81
C PHE A 31 25.73 -9.21 -32.22
N PRO A 32 24.63 -9.30 -32.99
CA PRO A 32 23.82 -8.13 -33.28
C PRO A 32 23.35 -7.55 -31.95
N HIS A 33 23.73 -6.30 -31.69
CA HIS A 33 23.08 -5.49 -30.69
C HIS A 33 21.66 -5.30 -31.19
N ASN A 34 20.72 -6.06 -30.64
CA ASN A 34 19.31 -5.73 -30.77
C ASN A 34 19.11 -4.49 -29.90
N GLU A 35 19.38 -3.33 -30.51
CA GLU A 35 18.82 -2.06 -30.06
C GLU A 35 17.31 -2.24 -30.18
N SER A 36 16.71 -2.79 -29.12
CA SER A 36 15.29 -2.56 -28.86
C SER A 36 15.19 -1.09 -28.51
N ASP A 37 15.08 -0.26 -29.55
CA ASP A 37 14.31 0.98 -29.53
C ASP A 37 12.83 0.62 -29.34
N ASP A 38 12.53 -0.09 -28.25
CA ASP A 38 11.18 -0.36 -27.81
C ASP A 38 10.82 0.74 -26.83
N ASN A 39 10.43 1.87 -27.42
CA ASN A 39 9.35 2.67 -26.89
C ASN A 39 8.06 1.81 -26.94
N GLU A 40 8.07 0.67 -26.25
CA GLU A 40 6.90 -0.15 -25.99
C GLU A 40 6.03 0.66 -25.04
N THR A 41 5.10 1.42 -25.63
CA THR A 41 4.05 2.15 -24.93
C THR A 41 3.01 1.17 -24.35
N GLY A 42 3.46 0.11 -23.69
CA GLY A 42 2.64 -0.99 -23.24
C GLY A 42 3.26 -1.71 -22.04
N VAL A 43 2.40 -2.17 -21.14
CA VAL A 43 2.80 -2.95 -19.97
C VAL A 43 3.20 -4.35 -20.44
N SER A 44 4.37 -4.84 -20.04
CA SER A 44 4.76 -6.22 -20.36
C SER A 44 3.95 -7.22 -19.53
N PRO A 45 3.69 -8.45 -20.04
CA PRO A 45 2.99 -9.48 -19.27
C PRO A 45 3.65 -9.80 -17.92
N GLY A 46 4.97 -9.63 -17.81
CA GLY A 46 5.70 -9.80 -16.56
C GLY A 46 5.38 -8.72 -15.52
N GLN A 47 5.21 -7.47 -15.95
CA GLN A 47 4.83 -6.35 -15.09
C GLN A 47 3.38 -6.46 -14.63
N GLU A 48 2.47 -6.89 -15.51
CA GLU A 48 1.07 -7.19 -15.13
C GLU A 48 1.02 -8.26 -14.03
N LEU A 49 1.76 -9.37 -14.20
CA LEU A 49 1.84 -10.42 -13.20
C LEU A 49 2.48 -9.93 -11.88
N ALA A 50 3.52 -9.10 -11.95
CA ALA A 50 4.15 -8.54 -10.77
C ALA A 50 3.17 -7.67 -9.98
N GLY A 51 2.41 -6.80 -10.65
CA GLY A 51 1.36 -5.99 -10.03
C GLY A 51 0.27 -6.84 -9.38
N ALA A 52 -0.23 -7.86 -10.09
CA ALA A 52 -1.26 -8.76 -9.55
C ALA A 52 -0.78 -9.55 -8.33
N VAL A 53 0.46 -10.04 -8.33
CA VAL A 53 1.04 -10.78 -7.20
C VAL A 53 1.32 -9.86 -6.02
N GLY A 54 1.84 -8.65 -6.28
CA GLY A 54 2.05 -7.62 -5.26
C GLY A 54 0.75 -7.24 -4.55
N ALA A 55 -0.28 -6.90 -5.33
CA ALA A 55 -1.62 -6.58 -4.82
C ALA A 55 -2.26 -7.73 -4.02
N GLN A 56 -2.13 -8.98 -4.48
CA GLN A 56 -2.59 -10.16 -3.73
C GLN A 56 -1.82 -10.34 -2.42
N GLY A 57 -0.49 -10.21 -2.45
CA GLY A 57 0.35 -10.29 -1.26
C GLY A 57 -0.05 -9.23 -0.23
N ALA A 58 -0.26 -8.00 -0.67
CA ALA A 58 -0.75 -6.91 0.16
C ALA A 58 -2.14 -7.19 0.73
N SER A 59 -3.04 -7.77 -0.07
CA SER A 59 -4.41 -8.07 0.35
C SER A 59 -4.43 -9.08 1.48
N VAL A 60 -3.64 -10.16 1.35
CA VAL A 60 -3.51 -11.18 2.39
C VAL A 60 -2.91 -10.59 3.67
N ARG A 61 -1.84 -9.79 3.56
CA ARG A 61 -1.25 -9.12 4.73
C ARG A 61 -2.25 -8.18 5.41
N GLY A 62 -3.00 -7.41 4.62
CA GLY A 62 -4.03 -6.50 5.10
C GLY A 62 -5.17 -7.22 5.82
N GLU A 63 -5.65 -8.34 5.29
CA GLU A 63 -6.72 -9.12 5.92
C GLU A 63 -6.23 -9.81 7.21
N LEU A 64 -5.02 -10.37 7.21
CA LEU A 64 -4.42 -10.92 8.44
C LEU A 64 -4.26 -9.85 9.52
N TRP A 65 -3.78 -8.67 9.13
CA TRP A 65 -3.66 -7.55 10.05
C TRP A 65 -5.03 -7.17 10.62
N ASN A 66 -6.05 -6.95 9.79
CA ASN A 66 -7.43 -6.67 10.20
C ASN A 66 -8.01 -7.77 11.10
N ARG A 67 -7.73 -9.04 10.81
CA ARG A 67 -8.14 -10.18 11.63
C ARG A 67 -7.54 -10.10 13.03
N THR A 68 -6.27 -9.72 13.15
CA THR A 68 -5.63 -9.54 14.47
C THR A 68 -6.34 -8.48 15.32
N LEU A 69 -6.83 -7.38 14.74
CA LEU A 69 -7.65 -6.41 15.50
C LEU A 69 -8.91 -7.05 16.06
N THR A 70 -9.63 -7.77 15.21
CA THR A 70 -10.85 -8.49 15.60
C THR A 70 -10.57 -9.44 16.76
N GLU A 71 -9.46 -10.18 16.73
CA GLU A 71 -9.05 -11.07 17.81
C GLU A 71 -8.70 -10.32 19.10
N ARG A 72 -7.94 -9.22 19.01
CA ARG A 72 -7.62 -8.37 20.18
C ARG A 72 -8.88 -7.82 20.83
N LEU A 73 -9.83 -7.31 20.05
CA LEU A 73 -11.11 -6.78 20.54
C LEU A 73 -11.99 -7.87 21.16
N ASN A 74 -11.98 -9.09 20.61
CA ASN A 74 -12.70 -10.23 21.17
C ASN A 74 -12.08 -10.70 22.50
N ASN A 75 -10.76 -10.68 22.61
CA ASN A 75 -10.04 -11.04 23.84
C ASN A 75 -10.13 -9.95 24.93
N ALA A 76 -10.39 -8.70 24.56
CA ALA A 76 -10.69 -7.61 25.48
C ALA A 76 -12.11 -7.73 26.04
N THR A 77 -12.23 -8.44 27.17
CA THR A 77 -13.53 -8.81 27.77
C THR A 77 -14.18 -7.71 28.62
N THR A 78 -13.44 -6.65 28.95
CA THR A 78 -13.95 -5.51 29.73
C THR A 78 -13.91 -4.22 28.93
N PRO A 79 -14.77 -3.23 29.23
CA PRO A 79 -14.75 -1.94 28.54
C PRO A 79 -13.38 -1.24 28.62
N ALA A 80 -12.69 -1.33 29.76
CA ALA A 80 -11.37 -0.72 29.92
C ALA A 80 -10.31 -1.38 29.01
N GLN A 81 -10.28 -2.72 28.95
CA GLN A 81 -9.38 -3.43 28.04
C GLN A 81 -9.68 -3.12 26.57
N ARG A 82 -10.97 -2.97 26.21
CA ARG A 82 -11.35 -2.59 24.84
C ARG A 82 -10.88 -1.18 24.50
N ALA A 83 -10.98 -0.26 25.46
CA ALA A 83 -10.49 1.11 25.28
C ALA A 83 -8.96 1.17 25.12
N GLU A 84 -8.22 0.34 25.86
CA GLU A 84 -6.77 0.20 25.70
C GLU A 84 -6.41 -0.33 24.30
N VAL A 85 -7.09 -1.37 23.81
CA VAL A 85 -6.91 -1.84 22.44
C VAL A 85 -7.22 -0.74 21.43
N VAL A 86 -8.31 0.00 21.59
CA VAL A 86 -8.63 1.10 20.68
C VAL A 86 -7.55 2.18 20.69
N ALA A 87 -7.04 2.57 21.86
CA ALA A 87 -5.99 3.58 21.98
C ALA A 87 -4.70 3.17 21.26
N ASP A 88 -4.22 1.94 21.48
CA ASP A 88 -3.06 1.38 20.76
C ASP A 88 -3.25 1.43 19.23
N GLU A 89 -4.47 1.15 18.77
CA GLU A 89 -4.78 1.13 17.34
C GLU A 89 -4.82 2.53 16.74
N VAL A 90 -5.19 3.56 17.51
CA VAL A 90 -5.11 4.96 17.03
C VAL A 90 -3.66 5.34 16.73
N GLU A 91 -2.72 4.99 17.62
CA GLU A 91 -1.30 5.27 17.42
C GLU A 91 -0.76 4.55 16.19
N LEU A 92 -1.10 3.27 16.02
CA LEU A 92 -0.68 2.47 14.87
C LEU A 92 -1.27 2.99 13.55
N LEU A 93 -2.55 3.37 13.56
CA LEU A 93 -3.22 3.92 12.38
C LEU A 93 -2.60 5.26 11.96
N ASN A 94 -2.29 6.13 12.92
CA ASN A 94 -1.64 7.40 12.61
C ASN A 94 -0.28 7.19 11.92
N ALA A 95 0.56 6.32 12.48
CA ALA A 95 1.85 5.98 11.87
C ALA A 95 1.69 5.34 10.47
N SER A 96 0.65 4.52 10.28
CA SER A 96 0.38 3.88 8.99
C SER A 96 -0.07 4.88 7.93
N VAL A 97 -0.94 5.83 8.30
CA VAL A 97 -1.40 6.91 7.40
C VAL A 97 -0.25 7.83 7.02
N GLU A 98 0.62 8.21 7.96
CA GLU A 98 1.80 9.05 7.68
C GLU A 98 2.78 8.34 6.72
N MET A 99 3.09 7.07 6.98
CA MET A 99 3.96 6.26 6.10
C MET A 99 3.38 6.13 4.69
N LEU A 100 2.06 5.90 4.56
CA LEU A 100 1.42 5.80 3.26
C LEU A 100 1.38 7.14 2.54
N ASN A 101 1.22 8.25 3.26
CA ASN A 101 1.32 9.58 2.66
C ASN A 101 2.70 9.81 2.04
N GLU A 102 3.77 9.55 2.79
CA GLU A 102 5.15 9.65 2.27
C GLU A 102 5.37 8.69 1.09
N SER A 103 4.84 7.47 1.16
CA SER A 103 4.97 6.49 0.08
C SER A 103 4.23 6.93 -1.19
N ARG A 104 3.08 7.59 -1.04
CA ARG A 104 2.31 8.14 -2.16
C ARG A 104 3.05 9.27 -2.84
N GLU A 105 3.61 10.18 -2.05
CA GLU A 105 4.41 11.31 -2.55
C GLU A 105 5.61 10.79 -3.35
N ASN A 106 6.43 9.91 -2.76
CA ASN A 106 7.57 9.31 -3.46
C ASN A 106 7.16 8.58 -4.74
N LEU A 107 6.12 7.73 -4.68
CA LEU A 107 5.66 6.98 -5.86
C LEU A 107 5.18 7.90 -7.00
N THR A 108 4.61 9.05 -6.66
CA THR A 108 4.12 10.02 -7.64
C THR A 108 5.29 10.85 -8.20
N GLU A 109 6.21 11.29 -7.34
CA GLU A 109 7.43 12.00 -7.76
C GLU A 109 8.30 11.13 -8.68
N ASP A 110 8.57 9.88 -8.32
CA ASP A 110 9.37 8.95 -9.14
C ASP A 110 8.72 8.70 -10.51
N TRP A 111 7.38 8.71 -10.59
CA TRP A 111 6.65 8.61 -11.85
C TRP A 111 6.74 9.89 -12.68
N GLU A 112 6.58 11.05 -12.05
CA GLU A 112 6.64 12.36 -12.72
C GLU A 112 8.04 12.68 -13.25
N ASP A 113 9.09 12.28 -12.53
CA ASP A 113 10.49 12.42 -12.93
C ASP A 113 10.93 11.38 -13.96
N GLY A 114 10.07 10.39 -14.26
CA GLY A 114 10.31 9.33 -15.23
C GLY A 114 11.31 8.28 -14.76
N GLU A 115 11.48 8.15 -13.44
CA GLU A 115 12.30 7.10 -12.82
C GLU A 115 11.60 5.74 -12.87
N LEU A 116 10.27 5.73 -12.98
CA LEU A 116 9.45 4.53 -13.15
C LEU A 116 8.93 4.41 -14.59
N THR A 117 9.03 3.22 -15.15
CA THR A 117 8.23 2.88 -16.33
C THR A 117 6.75 2.77 -15.96
N GLU A 118 5.86 2.90 -16.95
CA GLU A 118 4.41 2.82 -16.72
C GLU A 118 4.01 1.49 -16.05
N GLY A 119 4.59 0.37 -16.50
CA GLY A 119 4.31 -0.94 -15.90
C GLY A 119 4.78 -1.06 -14.46
N GLU A 120 5.92 -0.46 -14.10
CA GLU A 120 6.41 -0.42 -12.72
C GLU A 120 5.52 0.47 -11.85
N TYR A 121 5.11 1.63 -12.36
CA TYR A 121 4.17 2.51 -11.67
C TYR A 121 2.83 1.81 -11.40
N ARG A 122 2.22 1.18 -12.42
CA ARG A 122 0.94 0.45 -12.27
C ARG A 122 1.04 -0.69 -11.25
N ALA A 123 2.14 -1.45 -11.26
CA ALA A 123 2.36 -2.54 -10.33
C ALA A 123 2.49 -2.04 -8.88
N SER A 124 3.35 -1.06 -8.65
CA SER A 124 3.58 -0.45 -7.33
C SER A 124 2.32 0.24 -6.80
N LEU A 125 1.58 0.92 -7.68
CA LEU A 125 0.35 1.62 -7.33
C LEU A 125 -0.77 0.65 -6.95
N SER A 126 -0.90 -0.49 -7.64
CA SER A 126 -1.86 -1.54 -7.28
C SER A 126 -1.62 -2.05 -5.86
N GLU A 127 -0.35 -2.34 -5.52
CA GLU A 127 0.02 -2.75 -4.16
C GLU A 127 -0.27 -1.66 -3.13
N PHE A 128 0.06 -0.41 -3.44
CA PHE A 128 -0.22 0.75 -2.59
C PHE A 128 -1.71 0.91 -2.28
N VAL A 129 -2.58 0.85 -3.31
CA VAL A 129 -4.03 1.01 -3.16
C VAL A 129 -4.62 -0.04 -2.22
N VAL A 130 -4.18 -1.31 -2.35
CA VAL A 130 -4.60 -2.38 -1.44
C VAL A 130 -4.20 -2.09 0.00
N HIS A 131 -2.98 -1.59 0.21
CA HIS A 131 -2.51 -1.25 1.54
C HIS A 131 -3.30 -0.10 2.17
N ALA A 132 -3.53 0.99 1.42
CA ALA A 132 -4.33 2.12 1.89
C ALA A 132 -5.78 1.71 2.22
N TYR A 133 -6.40 0.89 1.36
CA TYR A 133 -7.73 0.33 1.62
C TYR A 133 -7.78 -0.56 2.88
N ALA A 134 -6.74 -1.36 3.14
CA ALA A 134 -6.66 -2.16 4.35
C ALA A 134 -6.56 -1.29 5.64
N VAL A 135 -5.88 -0.14 5.56
CA VAL A 135 -5.78 0.85 6.66
C VAL A 135 -7.12 1.53 6.89
N GLU A 136 -7.81 1.96 5.83
CA GLU A 136 -9.16 2.53 5.91
C GLU A 136 -10.15 1.55 6.57
N ARG A 137 -10.19 0.29 6.12
CA ARG A 137 -11.03 -0.75 6.74
C ARG A 137 -10.73 -0.94 8.23
N ARG A 138 -9.46 -0.91 8.62
CA ARG A 138 -9.07 -1.04 10.02
C ARG A 138 -9.50 0.18 10.83
N ALA A 139 -9.30 1.39 10.30
CA ALA A 139 -9.76 2.62 10.93
C ALA A 139 -11.28 2.59 11.16
N ASN A 140 -12.07 2.17 10.16
CA ASN A 140 -13.52 2.02 10.30
C ASN A 140 -13.90 1.00 11.41
N GLN A 141 -13.18 -0.13 11.52
CA GLN A 141 -13.39 -1.10 12.61
C GLN A 141 -13.07 -0.50 13.97
N THR A 142 -11.99 0.28 14.07
CA THR A 142 -11.60 1.00 15.29
C THR A 142 -12.62 2.07 15.66
N VAL A 143 -13.20 2.80 14.69
CA VAL A 143 -14.33 3.73 14.92
C VAL A 143 -15.48 2.99 15.58
N ARG A 144 -15.94 1.88 15.00
CA ARG A 144 -17.07 1.09 15.54
C ARG A 144 -16.78 0.60 16.96
N ALA A 145 -15.58 0.08 17.18
CA ALA A 145 -15.16 -0.38 18.50
C ALA A 145 -15.15 0.76 19.53
N ALA A 146 -14.71 1.96 19.13
CA ALA A 146 -14.73 3.15 19.97
C ALA A 146 -16.16 3.64 20.25
N GLU A 147 -17.06 3.56 19.28
CA GLU A 147 -18.46 3.97 19.42
C GLU A 147 -19.23 3.08 20.41
N ASP A 148 -18.92 1.78 20.43
CA ASP A 148 -19.51 0.79 21.34
C ASP A 148 -19.05 0.96 22.80
N LEU A 149 -18.00 1.75 23.06
CA LEU A 149 -17.53 2.01 24.41
C LEU A 149 -18.46 2.98 25.18
N PRO A 150 -18.68 2.75 26.49
CA PRO A 150 -19.34 3.74 27.34
C PRO A 150 -18.60 5.08 27.33
N THR A 151 -19.32 6.21 27.28
CA THR A 151 -18.69 7.55 27.19
C THR A 151 -17.65 7.80 28.28
N ARG A 152 -17.92 7.42 29.53
CA ARG A 152 -16.95 7.57 30.63
C ARG A 152 -15.67 6.76 30.42
N THR A 153 -15.78 5.59 29.79
CA THR A 153 -14.61 4.76 29.48
C THR A 153 -13.79 5.40 28.37
N ARG A 154 -14.43 5.98 27.34
CA ARG A 154 -13.70 6.74 26.31
C ARG A 154 -12.93 7.91 26.90
N GLU A 155 -13.60 8.75 27.69
CA GLU A 155 -13.00 9.94 28.32
C GLU A 155 -11.82 9.57 29.24
N HIS A 156 -11.95 8.50 30.01
CA HIS A 156 -10.88 8.05 30.92
C HIS A 156 -9.65 7.51 30.18
N ASN A 157 -9.83 6.98 28.96
CA ASN A 157 -8.76 6.37 28.18
C ASN A 157 -8.38 7.23 26.96
N ASP A 158 -8.77 8.51 26.96
CA ASP A 158 -8.48 9.48 25.89
C ASP A 158 -8.89 9.00 24.48
N VAL A 159 -9.92 8.15 24.38
CA VAL A 159 -10.43 7.63 23.10
C VAL A 159 -11.33 8.67 22.42
N ASN A 160 -10.84 9.24 21.33
CA ASN A 160 -11.56 10.25 20.53
C ASN A 160 -12.08 9.65 19.21
N VAL A 161 -13.39 9.40 19.13
CA VAL A 161 -14.04 8.84 17.93
C VAL A 161 -13.85 9.75 16.70
N THR A 162 -13.87 11.07 16.87
CA THR A 162 -13.68 12.01 15.75
C THR A 162 -12.27 11.88 15.17
N GLN A 163 -11.24 11.78 16.01
CA GLN A 163 -9.87 11.60 15.54
C GLN A 163 -9.69 10.31 14.73
N ILE A 164 -10.37 9.24 15.12
CA ILE A 164 -10.31 7.96 14.42
C ILE A 164 -11.02 8.05 13.06
N ARG A 165 -12.13 8.79 12.98
CA ARG A 165 -12.78 9.09 11.69
C ARG A 165 -11.89 9.93 10.78
N ASP A 166 -11.21 10.93 11.32
CA ASP A 166 -10.25 11.73 10.55
C ASP A 166 -9.09 10.87 10.02
N LEU A 167 -8.72 9.78 10.71
CA LEU A 167 -7.75 8.80 10.20
C LEU A 167 -8.33 7.92 9.09
N GLU A 168 -9.59 7.48 9.23
CA GLU A 168 -10.32 6.74 8.20
C GLU A 168 -10.43 7.55 6.90
N ASP A 169 -10.87 8.81 7.00
CA ASP A 169 -11.03 9.71 5.85
C ASP A 169 -9.67 9.99 5.17
N ARG A 170 -8.62 10.27 5.95
CA ARG A 170 -7.26 10.42 5.38
C ARG A 170 -6.77 9.15 4.70
N ALA A 171 -7.03 7.98 5.28
CA ALA A 171 -6.65 6.71 4.66
C ALA A 171 -7.38 6.46 3.34
N LYS A 172 -8.63 6.91 3.23
CA LYS A 172 -9.42 6.88 2.00
C LYS A 172 -8.86 7.80 0.93
N GLU A 173 -8.59 9.05 1.30
CA GLU A 173 -8.04 10.07 0.40
C GLU A 173 -6.71 9.66 -0.23
N LEU A 174 -5.92 8.81 0.45
CA LEU A 174 -4.64 8.31 -0.05
C LEU A 174 -4.73 7.54 -1.37
N TYR A 175 -5.84 6.85 -1.63
CA TYR A 175 -6.04 6.11 -2.87
C TYR A 175 -6.99 6.82 -3.86
N GLU A 176 -7.36 8.07 -3.59
CA GLU A 176 -8.09 8.93 -4.52
C GLU A 176 -7.09 9.78 -5.33
N PHE A 177 -6.86 9.40 -6.59
CA PHE A 177 -5.89 10.04 -7.48
C PHE A 177 -6.56 10.95 -8.52
N ASP A 178 -5.83 11.96 -9.01
CA ASP A 178 -6.29 12.87 -10.07
C ASP A 178 -5.80 12.47 -11.48
N GLY A 179 -4.74 11.65 -11.59
CA GLY A 179 -4.17 11.22 -12.86
C GLY A 179 -4.92 10.06 -13.51
N GLU A 180 -5.12 10.08 -14.82
CA GLU A 180 -5.89 9.07 -15.58
C GLU A 180 -5.41 7.64 -15.32
N ILE A 181 -4.11 7.38 -15.47
CA ILE A 181 -3.51 6.06 -15.21
C ILE A 181 -3.70 5.64 -13.76
N ALA A 182 -3.51 6.58 -12.81
CA ALA A 182 -3.60 6.27 -11.40
C ALA A 182 -5.04 5.96 -10.96
N GLN A 183 -6.01 6.70 -11.49
CA GLN A 183 -7.44 6.44 -11.30
C GLN A 183 -7.85 5.09 -11.88
N GLU A 184 -7.38 4.77 -13.09
CA GLU A 184 -7.64 3.49 -13.74
C GLU A 184 -7.17 2.33 -12.87
N VAL A 185 -5.90 2.35 -12.45
CA VAL A 185 -5.29 1.32 -11.60
C VAL A 185 -6.01 1.22 -10.26
N ALA A 186 -6.32 2.34 -9.60
CA ALA A 186 -7.01 2.33 -8.33
C ALA A 186 -8.41 1.71 -8.45
N ASN A 187 -9.18 2.11 -9.47
CA ASN A 187 -10.52 1.56 -9.70
C ASN A 187 -10.50 0.08 -10.06
N GLU A 188 -9.57 -0.35 -10.91
CA GLU A 188 -9.39 -1.77 -11.25
C GLU A 188 -9.01 -2.60 -10.03
N THR A 189 -8.04 -2.14 -9.25
CA THR A 189 -7.55 -2.81 -8.05
C THR A 189 -8.68 -3.00 -7.03
N LEU A 190 -9.44 -1.93 -6.75
CA LEU A 190 -10.57 -2.00 -5.83
C LEU A 190 -11.71 -2.88 -6.35
N SER A 191 -11.97 -2.86 -7.66
CA SER A 191 -13.00 -3.70 -8.28
C SER A 191 -12.64 -5.19 -8.19
N ASN A 192 -11.38 -5.53 -8.47
CA ASN A 192 -10.88 -6.90 -8.42
C ASN A 192 -10.83 -7.44 -6.97
N GLY A 193 -10.47 -6.60 -6.00
CA GLY A 193 -10.52 -6.96 -4.57
C GLY A 193 -11.95 -7.09 -4.02
N SER A 194 -12.91 -6.36 -4.59
CA SER A 194 -14.32 -6.42 -4.19
C SER A 194 -15.09 -7.60 -4.81
N ALA A 195 -14.61 -8.14 -5.93
CA ALA A 195 -15.26 -9.22 -6.68
C ALA A 195 -15.23 -10.58 -5.95
N ASP A 196 -14.41 -10.76 -4.91
CA ASP A 196 -14.34 -12.00 -4.11
C ASP A 196 -15.51 -12.13 -3.09
N GLY A 197 -16.43 -11.16 -3.06
CA GLY A 197 -17.65 -11.22 -2.22
C GLY A 197 -18.90 -11.78 -2.90
N ARG A 198 -18.89 -11.95 -4.23
CA ARG A 198 -20.09 -12.40 -4.98
C ARG A 198 -19.70 -13.28 -6.15
N LEU A 199 -19.67 -14.57 -5.91
CA LEU A 199 -19.52 -15.56 -6.95
C LEU A 199 -20.64 -15.37 -8.01
N PRO A 200 -20.31 -15.16 -9.30
CA PRO A 200 -21.28 -14.93 -10.37
C PRO A 200 -22.10 -16.16 -10.78
N TRP A 201 -22.01 -17.27 -10.03
CA TRP A 201 -22.76 -18.50 -10.31
C TRP A 201 -23.95 -18.72 -9.35
N ALA A 202 -24.27 -17.77 -8.47
CA ALA A 202 -25.46 -17.83 -7.61
C ALA A 202 -26.76 -17.33 -8.29
N ASP A 203 -26.81 -17.30 -9.62
CA ASP A 203 -28.04 -17.27 -10.41
C ASP A 203 -28.06 -18.53 -11.28
N GLY A 204 -28.49 -19.63 -10.66
CA GLY A 204 -28.78 -20.88 -11.32
C GLY A 204 -30.22 -21.28 -11.04
N SER A 205 -31.14 -20.68 -11.80
CA SER A 205 -32.38 -21.29 -12.27
C SER A 205 -33.12 -22.23 -11.30
N GLU A 206 -34.10 -21.68 -10.59
CA GLU A 206 -35.27 -22.45 -10.16
C GLU A 206 -36.22 -22.56 -11.37
N ASP A 207 -36.19 -23.71 -12.05
CA ASP A 207 -37.33 -24.25 -12.82
C ASP A 207 -38.06 -25.30 -11.95
#